data_AF-A0A0G4N606-F1
#
_entry.id   AF-A0A0G4N606-F1
#
_cell.length_a   1.000
_cell.length_b   1.000
_cell.length_c   1.000
_cell.angle_alpha   90.00
_cell.angle_beta   90.00
_cell.angle_gamma   90.00
#
_symmetry.space_group_name_H-M   'P 1'
#
loop_
_entity.id
_entity.type
_entity.pdbx_description
1 polymer ?
#
loop_
_entity_poly.entity_id
_entity_poly.type
_entity_poly.pdbx_seq_one_letter_code
_entity_poly.pdbx_strand_id
1 'polypeptide(L)'
;MAPPQLPKNWPPHLPYITSPAYSKQLTPSQRAALRRQRPEDPDIPAAQTPTISPLVKITPITEATHPACGQSGLFTTRALKPGAFVLLYLGT
;
A
#
# COMPACT_ATOMS: atom_id res chain seq x y z
N MET A 1 -3.76 -10.47 19.47
CA MET A 1 -3.10 -9.87 18.29
C MET A 1 -2.56 -8.52 18.71
N ALA A 2 -1.25 -8.26 18.53
CA ALA A 2 -0.73 -6.91 18.69
C ALA A 2 -1.43 -5.97 17.69
N PRO A 3 -1.69 -4.70 18.05
CA PRO A 3 -2.25 -3.74 17.10
C PRO A 3 -1.34 -3.67 15.87
N PRO A 4 -1.90 -3.56 14.65
CA PRO A 4 -1.08 -3.42 13.46
C PRO A 4 -0.19 -2.18 13.63
N GLN A 5 1.12 -2.36 13.46
CA GLN A 5 2.00 -1.20 13.32
C GLN A 5 1.53 -0.40 12.11
N LEU A 6 1.36 0.91 12.28
CA LEU A 6 0.95 1.81 11.21
C LEU A 6 2.18 2.45 10.56
N PRO A 7 2.14 2.77 9.26
CA PRO A 7 3.14 3.61 8.64
C PRO A 7 3.29 4.94 9.39
N LYS A 8 4.50 5.51 9.37
CA LYS A 8 4.76 6.80 10.00
C LYS A 8 3.85 7.88 9.41
N ASN A 9 3.18 8.63 10.28
CA ASN A 9 2.20 9.67 9.97
C ASN A 9 0.96 9.19 9.20
N TRP A 10 0.57 7.92 9.36
CA TRP A 10 -0.67 7.44 8.77
C TRP A 10 -1.88 8.27 9.27
N PRO A 11 -2.81 8.69 8.39
CA PRO A 11 -3.98 9.46 8.82
C PRO A 11 -4.87 8.63 9.75
N PRO A 12 -5.21 9.13 10.96
CA PRO A 12 -5.86 8.32 12.00
C PRO A 12 -7.30 7.92 11.65
N HIS A 13 -7.93 8.60 10.69
CA HIS A 13 -9.30 8.34 10.24
C HIS A 13 -9.38 7.32 9.11
N LEU A 14 -8.24 6.87 8.56
CA LEU A 14 -8.21 5.92 7.44
C LEU A 14 -7.87 4.50 7.93
N PRO A 15 -8.67 3.48 7.55
CA PRO A 15 -8.32 2.10 7.85
C PRO A 15 -7.03 1.71 7.11
N TYR A 16 -6.13 1.04 7.82
CA TYR A 16 -4.96 0.43 7.21
C TYR A 16 -5.26 -1.03 6.87
N ILE A 17 -5.14 -1.39 5.60
CA ILE A 17 -5.36 -2.77 5.12
C ILE A 17 -4.03 -3.44 4.76
N THR A 18 -3.93 -4.73 5.06
CA THR A 18 -2.72 -5.53 4.85
C THR A 18 -2.93 -6.64 3.80
N SER A 19 -4.15 -6.73 3.26
CA SER A 19 -4.55 -7.65 2.21
C SER A 19 -5.57 -6.98 1.28
N PRO A 20 -5.67 -7.40 0.00
CA PRO A 20 -6.69 -6.87 -0.91
C PRO A 20 -8.10 -6.98 -0.31
N ALA A 21 -8.88 -5.91 -0.44
CA ALA A 21 -10.28 -5.91 -0.05
C ALA A 21 -11.11 -6.56 -1.17
N TYR A 22 -12.07 -7.41 -0.79
CA TYR A 22 -12.95 -8.10 -1.71
C TYR A 22 -14.41 -7.75 -1.42
N SER A 23 -15.23 -7.63 -2.47
CA SER A 23 -16.67 -7.45 -2.32
C SER A 23 -17.30 -8.62 -1.54
N LYS A 24 -18.25 -8.29 -0.66
CA LYS A 24 -19.05 -9.27 0.09
C LYS A 24 -19.94 -10.11 -0.83
N GLN A 25 -20.21 -9.65 -2.04
CA GLN A 25 -21.02 -10.38 -3.03
C GLN A 25 -20.27 -11.54 -3.70
N LEU A 26 -18.94 -11.60 -3.56
CA LEU A 26 -18.16 -12.67 -4.17
C LEU A 26 -18.41 -14.01 -3.46
N THR A 27 -18.71 -15.03 -4.24
CA THR A 27 -18.73 -16.42 -3.77
C THR A 27 -17.31 -16.89 -3.41
N PRO A 28 -17.17 -17.94 -2.59
CA PRO A 28 -15.86 -18.51 -2.27
C PRO A 28 -15.05 -18.94 -3.52
N SER A 29 -15.71 -19.53 -4.52
CA SER A 29 -15.05 -19.95 -5.78
C SER A 29 -14.55 -18.76 -6.59
N GLN A 30 -15.34 -17.68 -6.70
CA GLN A 30 -14.90 -16.46 -7.37
C GLN A 30 -13.72 -15.81 -6.65
N ARG A 31 -13.73 -15.74 -5.31
CA ARG A 31 -12.57 -15.26 -4.54
C ARG A 31 -11.34 -16.12 -4.74
N ALA A 32 -11.49 -17.45 -4.81
CA ALA A 32 -10.38 -18.36 -5.06
C ALA A 32 -9.79 -18.16 -6.46
N ALA A 33 -10.64 -17.93 -7.47
CA ALA A 33 -10.18 -17.65 -8.84
C ALA A 33 -9.35 -16.37 -8.91
N LEU A 34 -9.75 -15.29 -8.21
CA LEU A 34 -9.02 -14.02 -8.17
C LEU A 34 -7.64 -14.11 -7.49
N ARG A 35 -7.46 -15.07 -6.59
CA ARG A 35 -6.20 -15.29 -5.85
C ARG A 35 -5.23 -16.22 -6.58
N ARG A 36 -5.64 -16.79 -7.71
CA ARG A 36 -4.84 -17.75 -8.46
C ARG A 36 -3.75 -17.01 -9.22
N GLN A 37 -2.49 -17.25 -8.82
CA GLN A 37 -1.33 -16.87 -9.61
C GLN A 37 -1.24 -17.76 -10.86
N ARG A 38 -0.98 -17.16 -12.02
CA ARG A 38 -0.75 -17.89 -13.26
C ARG A 38 0.74 -18.19 -13.42
N PRO A 39 1.13 -19.27 -14.12
CA PRO A 39 2.53 -19.63 -14.30
C PRO A 39 3.38 -18.52 -14.94
N GLU A 40 2.79 -17.67 -15.78
CA GLU A 40 3.44 -16.55 -16.44
C GLU A 40 3.56 -15.28 -15.59
N ASP A 41 2.88 -15.22 -14.43
CA ASP A 41 2.90 -14.02 -13.60
C ASP A 41 4.26 -13.88 -12.89
N PRO A 42 4.87 -12.67 -12.89
CA PRO A 42 6.14 -12.45 -12.23
C PRO A 42 5.99 -12.62 -10.72
N ASP A 43 6.88 -13.41 -10.11
CA ASP A 43 6.93 -13.58 -8.67
C ASP A 43 7.67 -12.40 -8.03
N ILE A 44 6.98 -11.67 -7.15
CA ILE A 44 7.58 -10.59 -6.37
C ILE A 44 7.89 -11.15 -4.99
N PRO A 45 9.17 -11.23 -4.58
CA PRO A 45 9.52 -11.81 -3.31
C PRO A 45 8.82 -11.11 -2.15
N ALA A 46 8.26 -11.87 -1.21
CA ALA A 46 7.54 -11.31 -0.05
C ALA A 46 8.38 -10.30 0.75
N ALA A 47 9.71 -10.48 0.79
CA ALA A 47 10.64 -9.55 1.41
C ALA A 47 10.66 -8.14 0.74
N GLN A 48 10.28 -8.05 -0.53
CA GLN A 48 10.15 -6.80 -1.27
C GLN A 48 8.77 -6.15 -1.10
N THR A 49 7.78 -6.90 -0.61
CA THR A 49 6.42 -6.42 -0.33
C THR A 49 6.09 -6.45 1.16
N PRO A 50 6.89 -5.81 2.03
CA PRO A 50 6.55 -5.77 3.44
C PRO A 50 5.24 -5.02 3.65
N THR A 51 4.46 -5.44 4.64
CA THR A 51 3.18 -4.80 4.97
C THR A 51 3.35 -3.32 5.28
N ILE A 52 4.48 -2.89 5.84
CA ILE A 52 4.86 -1.49 6.03
C ILE A 52 6.17 -1.28 5.30
N SER A 53 6.16 -0.49 4.22
CA SER A 53 7.37 -0.22 3.47
C SER A 53 8.26 0.80 4.20
N PRO A 54 9.55 0.48 4.45
CA PRO A 54 10.49 1.45 5.01
C PRO A 54 10.94 2.49 3.97
N LEU A 55 10.59 2.30 2.69
CA LEU A 55 11.00 3.17 1.58
C LEU A 55 10.17 4.44 1.49
N VAL A 56 9.04 4.49 2.21
CA VAL A 56 8.07 5.57 2.10
C VAL A 56 7.60 6.05 3.46
N LYS A 57 7.12 7.28 3.50
CA LYS A 57 6.46 7.92 4.64
C LYS A 57 5.26 8.70 4.14
N ILE A 58 4.27 8.86 5.01
CA ILE A 58 3.18 9.79 4.76
C ILE A 58 3.63 11.19 5.22
N THR A 59 3.43 12.19 4.39
CA THR A 59 3.81 13.58 4.69
C THR A 59 2.64 14.52 4.38
N PRO A 60 2.18 15.35 5.34
CA PRO A 60 1.21 16.39 5.08
C PRO A 60 1.71 17.38 4.03
N ILE A 61 0.82 17.82 3.15
CA ILE A 61 1.11 18.82 2.13
C ILE A 61 0.49 20.13 2.60
N THR A 62 1.33 21.09 3.01
CA THR A 62 0.89 22.36 3.62
C THR A 62 1.19 23.59 2.78
N GLU A 63 1.88 23.42 1.65
CA GLU A 63 2.23 24.50 0.74
C GLU A 63 0.96 25.00 0.04
N ALA A 64 0.59 26.27 0.25
CA ALA A 64 -0.68 26.82 -0.23
C ALA A 64 -0.80 26.86 -1.76
N THR A 65 0.35 26.95 -2.45
CA THR A 65 0.40 26.92 -3.92
C THR A 65 0.30 25.50 -4.48
N HIS A 66 0.45 24.47 -3.65
CA HIS A 66 0.39 23.09 -4.08
C HIS A 66 -1.07 22.65 -4.25
N PRO A 67 -1.45 22.01 -5.38
CA PRO A 67 -2.84 21.63 -5.64
C PRO A 67 -3.44 20.66 -4.60
N ALA A 68 -2.59 19.88 -3.94
CA ALA A 68 -2.97 18.97 -2.85
C ALA A 68 -2.79 19.58 -1.43
N CYS A 69 -2.78 20.90 -1.29
CA CYS A 69 -2.69 21.55 0.03
C CYS A 69 -3.81 21.06 0.97
N GLY A 70 -3.46 20.71 2.21
CA GLY A 70 -4.35 20.13 3.21
C GLY A 70 -4.48 18.60 3.13
N GLN A 71 -3.93 17.95 2.11
CA GLN A 71 -3.91 16.49 1.99
C GLN A 71 -2.60 15.89 2.51
N SER A 72 -2.44 14.57 2.39
CA SER A 72 -1.20 13.86 2.71
C SER A 72 -0.70 13.12 1.47
N GLY A 73 0.60 13.24 1.19
CA GLY A 73 1.26 12.53 0.10
C GLY A 73 2.12 11.37 0.58
N LEU A 74 2.38 10.42 -0.34
CA LEU A 74 3.35 9.35 -0.16
C LEU A 74 4.71 9.80 -0.68
N PHE A 75 5.69 9.91 0.21
CA PHE A 75 7.04 10.40 -0.12
C PHE A 75 8.07 9.32 0.16
N THR A 76 9.12 9.26 -0.66
CA THR A 76 10.24 8.34 -0.42
C THR A 76 11.08 8.80 0.77
N THR A 77 11.60 7.86 1.56
CA THR A 77 12.51 8.13 2.69
C THR A 77 13.97 8.24 2.26
N ARG A 78 14.28 7.81 1.02
CA ARG A 78 15.60 7.90 0.39
C ARG A 78 15.48 7.95 -1.14
N ALA A 79 16.56 8.27 -1.83
CA ALA A 79 16.62 8.16 -3.29
C ALA A 79 16.41 6.70 -3.72
N LEU A 80 15.57 6.49 -4.74
CA LEU A 80 15.33 5.20 -5.37
C LEU A 80 15.95 5.20 -6.77
N LYS A 81 16.55 4.07 -7.16
CA LYS A 81 17.09 3.90 -8.51
C LYS A 81 15.93 3.79 -9.52
N PRO A 82 16.14 4.18 -10.79
CA PRO A 82 15.18 3.88 -11.86
C PRO A 82 14.82 2.39 -11.88
N GLY A 83 13.54 2.07 -12.04
CA GLY A 83 13.03 0.69 -12.06
C GLY A 83 12.94 0.01 -10.68
N ALA A 84 13.25 0.70 -9.58
CA ALA A 84 13.10 0.12 -8.24
C ALA A 84 11.64 -0.08 -7.85
N PHE A 85 11.34 -1.21 -7.21
CA PHE A 85 10.05 -1.45 -6.56
C PHE A 85 9.90 -0.52 -5.34
N VAL A 86 8.78 0.22 -5.27
CA VAL A 86 8.55 1.22 -4.21
C VAL A 86 7.75 0.62 -3.05
N LEU A 87 6.55 0.12 -3.33
CA LEU A 87 5.69 -0.58 -2.38
C LEU A 87 4.55 -1.29 -3.10
N LEU A 88 3.94 -2.26 -2.43
CA LEU A 88 2.62 -2.76 -2.77
C LEU A 88 1.58 -1.82 -2.16
N TYR A 89 0.87 -1.06 -3.00
CA TYR A 89 -0.15 -0.11 -2.54
C TYR A 89 -1.53 -0.77 -2.52
N LEU A 90 -2.16 -0.79 -1.35
CA LEU A 90 -3.50 -1.35 -1.14
C LEU A 90 -4.48 -0.24 -0.77
N GLY A 91 -5.64 -0.24 -1.42
CA GLY A 91 -6.76 0.64 -1.13
C GLY A 91 -8.09 -0.10 -1.26
N THR A 92 -9.16 0.53 -0.77
CA THR A 92 -10.55 0.04 -0.85
C THR A 92 -11.37 0.85 -1.82
#